data_AF-A0A1B2I6U1-F1
#
_entry.id   AF-A0A1B2I6U1-F1
#
_cell.length_a   1.000
_cell.length_b   1.000
_cell.length_c   1.000
_cell.angle_alpha   90.00
_cell.angle_beta   90.00
_cell.angle_gamma   90.00
#
_symmetry.space_group_name_H-M   'P 1'
#
loop_
_entity.id
_entity.type
_entity.pdbx_description
1 polymer ?
#
loop_
_entity_poly.entity_id
_entity_poly.type
_entity_poly.pdbx_seq_one_letter_code
_entity_poly.pdbx_strand_id
1 'polypeptide(L)'
;MEKMIRETGSICPICGRRLRAEIAVRNGATYLDKSCPEHGDFSVLIWKNKKSILSWYGDTAPMEGGGSFDCPAVCAESGLCSEHKNGTCCVVLEVTERCTLHCRYCFADKKGGPDTLFEELRREMAGFVVPGRTLVQLSGGEPTLRDDLPELVASAKGLGCKYVQLNSNGLRLAEDEAYVKKLAEAGLSFVFMQFDGTDDGIYKKLRGMPLFAVKERALANCAKYNLGVTLVPTVVPGVNDSAVGDILRYAAGKSPAVRGVHFQPVAHLGRIPGVPRDDSRLTLDELLCAIEEQTNGLVKAENLLPSQCDHPLCGFHGDFIVKRDGTLYPLTKKRSDGPSCCCGAESPADKNREFVGRRWQRNDNSCYGTSSVVEDMSDLDYFLSRLSTNGFTVTAMAFQDAGNLDVERLRLCSLHVAKNGKLVPFCVNYLTLWNDK
;
A
#
# COMPACT_ATOMS: atom_id res chain seq x y z
N MET A 1 -4.58 -26.09 -22.15
CA MET A 1 -3.15 -26.39 -22.34
C MET A 1 -2.39 -25.62 -21.28
N GLU A 2 -1.67 -26.33 -20.42
CA GLU A 2 -0.81 -25.73 -19.40
C GLU A 2 0.43 -25.15 -20.07
N LYS A 3 0.78 -23.92 -19.68
CA LYS A 3 1.96 -23.23 -20.21
C LYS A 3 2.71 -22.56 -19.06
N MET A 4 3.89 -23.07 -18.75
CA MET A 4 4.83 -22.39 -17.87
C MET A 4 5.26 -21.07 -18.51
N ILE A 5 5.27 -19.99 -17.72
CA ILE A 5 5.66 -18.65 -18.16
C ILE A 5 6.90 -18.10 -17.46
N ARG A 6 7.19 -18.53 -16.22
CA ARG A 6 8.38 -18.15 -15.45
C ARG A 6 8.77 -19.24 -14.44
N GLU A 7 10.04 -19.26 -14.07
CA GLU A 7 10.57 -20.01 -12.92
C GLU A 7 10.96 -19.01 -11.81
N THR A 8 10.75 -19.37 -10.55
CA THR A 8 11.09 -18.53 -9.39
C THR A 8 11.42 -19.38 -8.15
N GLY A 9 11.71 -18.71 -7.03
CA GLY A 9 11.78 -19.32 -5.70
C GLY A 9 10.51 -19.04 -4.88
N SER A 10 10.21 -19.93 -3.94
CA SER A 10 9.13 -19.78 -2.98
C SER A 10 9.51 -20.45 -1.64
N ILE A 11 8.53 -20.60 -0.75
CA ILE A 11 8.63 -21.37 0.48
C ILE A 11 7.50 -22.39 0.57
N CYS A 12 7.71 -23.47 1.32
CA CYS A 12 6.63 -24.34 1.76
C CYS A 12 5.73 -23.55 2.71
N PRO A 13 4.41 -23.50 2.47
CA PRO A 13 3.52 -22.74 3.32
C PRO A 13 3.34 -23.35 4.70
N ILE A 14 3.77 -24.60 4.92
CA ILE A 14 3.63 -25.32 6.19
C ILE A 14 4.91 -25.24 7.02
N CYS A 15 6.06 -25.65 6.48
CA CYS A 15 7.32 -25.68 7.24
C CYS A 15 8.29 -24.53 6.94
N GLY A 16 7.93 -23.61 6.03
CA GLY A 16 8.78 -22.47 5.65
C GLY A 16 10.03 -22.83 4.84
N ARG A 17 10.26 -24.12 4.53
CA ARG A 17 11.39 -24.58 3.71
C ARG A 17 11.39 -23.86 2.36
N ARG A 18 12.55 -23.39 1.91
CA ARG A 18 12.73 -22.80 0.58
C ARG A 18 12.50 -23.84 -0.52
N LEU A 19 11.74 -23.47 -1.55
CA LEU A 19 11.37 -24.34 -2.68
C LEU A 19 11.65 -23.63 -4.00
N ARG A 20 11.91 -24.40 -5.06
CA ARG A 20 11.70 -23.90 -6.42
C ARG A 20 10.19 -23.82 -6.69
N ALA A 21 9.81 -22.86 -7.52
CA ALA A 21 8.42 -22.65 -7.90
C ALA A 21 8.33 -22.26 -9.38
N GLU A 22 7.20 -22.57 -9.98
CA GLU A 22 6.90 -22.25 -11.37
C GLU A 22 5.65 -21.38 -11.42
N ILE A 23 5.61 -20.44 -12.35
CA ILE A 23 4.42 -19.67 -12.67
C ILE A 23 3.86 -20.22 -13.98
N ALA A 24 2.66 -20.77 -13.93
CA ALA A 24 2.03 -21.43 -15.06
C ALA A 24 0.61 -20.93 -15.30
N VAL A 25 0.24 -20.83 -16.58
CA VAL A 25 -1.11 -20.52 -17.03
C VAL A 25 -1.83 -21.83 -17.33
N ARG A 26 -2.98 -22.05 -16.67
CA ARG A 26 -3.86 -23.20 -16.92
C ARG A 26 -5.32 -22.82 -16.70
N ASN A 27 -6.20 -23.39 -17.52
CA ASN A 27 -7.65 -23.15 -17.47
C ASN A 27 -8.03 -21.65 -17.41
N GLY A 28 -7.29 -20.81 -18.12
CA GLY A 28 -7.55 -19.37 -18.16
C GLY A 28 -7.13 -18.58 -16.91
N ALA A 29 -6.42 -19.17 -15.95
CA ALA A 29 -5.86 -18.48 -14.78
C ALA A 29 -4.37 -18.79 -14.62
N THR A 30 -3.65 -17.95 -13.87
CA THR A 30 -2.22 -18.11 -13.60
C THR A 30 -2.00 -18.46 -12.14
N TYR A 31 -1.17 -19.46 -11.93
CA TYR A 31 -0.89 -20.05 -10.64
C TYR A 31 0.61 -20.03 -10.34
N LEU A 32 0.92 -20.02 -9.05
CA LEU A 32 2.26 -20.31 -8.53
C LEU A 32 2.25 -21.74 -8.00
N ASP A 33 3.04 -22.59 -8.63
CA ASP A 33 3.16 -24.03 -8.37
C ASP A 33 4.46 -24.33 -7.66
N LYS A 34 4.42 -25.18 -6.62
CA LYS A 34 5.60 -25.57 -5.84
C LYS A 34 5.39 -26.91 -5.16
N SER A 35 6.46 -27.68 -5.03
CA SER A 35 6.42 -29.02 -4.41
C SER A 35 7.36 -29.09 -3.20
N CYS A 36 6.82 -29.47 -2.05
CA CYS A 36 7.58 -29.73 -0.84
C CYS A 36 7.78 -31.25 -0.65
N PRO A 37 9.01 -31.73 -0.43
CA PRO A 37 9.26 -33.16 -0.20
C PRO A 37 8.51 -33.75 1.01
N GLU A 38 8.15 -32.92 1.98
CA GLU A 38 7.48 -33.35 3.23
C GLU A 38 5.96 -33.12 3.20
N HIS A 39 5.50 -32.11 2.45
CA HIS A 39 4.13 -31.62 2.53
C HIS A 39 3.36 -31.69 1.21
N GLY A 40 3.98 -32.24 0.16
CA GLY A 40 3.35 -32.43 -1.15
C GLY A 40 3.32 -31.16 -2.00
N ASP A 41 2.40 -31.16 -2.96
CA ASP A 41 2.27 -30.12 -3.97
C ASP A 41 1.33 -29.01 -3.53
N PHE A 42 1.70 -27.78 -3.84
CA PHE A 42 0.89 -26.60 -3.63
C PHE A 42 0.72 -25.87 -4.94
N SER A 43 -0.49 -25.39 -5.16
CA SER A 43 -0.77 -24.48 -6.23
C SER A 43 -1.71 -23.37 -5.76
N VAL A 44 -1.32 -22.13 -6.05
CA VAL A 44 -2.03 -20.95 -5.55
C VAL A 44 -2.32 -19.99 -6.67
N LEU A 45 -3.58 -19.55 -6.78
CA LEU A 45 -3.97 -18.53 -7.74
C LEU A 45 -3.24 -17.20 -7.46
N ILE A 46 -2.58 -16.67 -8.49
CA ILE A 46 -1.93 -15.34 -8.43
C ILE A 46 -2.51 -14.33 -9.41
N TRP A 47 -3.23 -14.78 -10.45
CA TRP A 47 -3.82 -13.92 -11.47
C TRP A 47 -4.99 -14.63 -12.15
N LYS A 48 -6.16 -13.99 -12.27
CA LYS A 48 -7.32 -14.62 -12.95
C LYS A 48 -7.27 -14.55 -14.48
N ASN A 49 -6.32 -13.81 -15.03
CA ASN A 49 -6.20 -13.45 -16.44
C ASN A 49 -7.45 -12.79 -17.04
N LYS A 50 -8.19 -11.97 -16.26
CA LYS A 50 -9.11 -10.98 -16.86
C LYS A 50 -8.35 -9.99 -17.75
N LYS A 51 -7.06 -9.78 -17.45
CA LYS A 51 -6.06 -9.14 -18.30
C LYS A 51 -4.85 -10.05 -18.46
N SER A 52 -4.17 -10.02 -19.60
CA SER A 52 -2.98 -10.87 -19.83
C SER A 52 -1.87 -10.57 -18.82
N ILE A 53 -1.48 -11.56 -18.02
CA ILE A 53 -0.36 -11.41 -17.07
C ILE A 53 0.95 -11.07 -17.78
N LEU A 54 1.18 -11.60 -18.98
CA LEU A 54 2.37 -11.31 -19.79
C LEU A 54 2.41 -9.84 -20.19
N SER A 55 1.27 -9.27 -20.57
CA SER A 55 1.19 -7.82 -20.85
C SER A 55 1.38 -6.97 -19.59
N TRP A 56 1.01 -7.49 -18.43
CA TRP A 56 1.15 -6.80 -17.15
C TRP A 56 2.59 -6.78 -16.64
N TYR A 57 3.35 -7.86 -16.87
CA TYR A 57 4.80 -7.87 -16.62
C TYR A 57 5.54 -6.79 -17.43
N GLY A 58 5.08 -6.48 -18.63
CA GLY A 58 5.75 -5.54 -19.53
C GLY A 58 7.19 -5.99 -19.80
N ASP A 59 8.14 -5.06 -19.66
CA ASP A 59 9.57 -5.29 -19.89
C ASP A 59 10.31 -5.89 -18.69
N THR A 60 9.59 -6.28 -17.62
CA THR A 60 10.21 -6.84 -16.43
C THR A 60 10.87 -8.18 -16.77
N ALA A 61 12.20 -8.23 -16.78
CA ALA A 61 12.92 -9.47 -17.05
C ALA A 61 12.62 -10.55 -15.99
N PRO A 62 12.53 -11.83 -16.38
CA PRO A 62 12.54 -12.93 -15.42
C PRO A 62 13.89 -13.02 -14.72
N MET A 63 13.92 -13.64 -13.55
CA MET A 63 15.15 -13.83 -12.80
C MET A 63 16.08 -14.80 -13.53
N GLU A 64 17.29 -14.33 -13.84
CA GLU A 64 18.30 -15.18 -14.47
C GLU A 64 18.89 -16.18 -13.46
N GLY A 65 18.93 -17.46 -13.86
CA GLY A 65 19.89 -18.42 -13.36
C GLY A 65 19.82 -18.74 -11.87
N GLY A 66 18.64 -19.11 -11.33
CA GLY A 66 18.47 -19.91 -10.10
C GLY A 66 19.44 -19.63 -8.94
N GLY A 67 19.87 -18.38 -8.78
CA GLY A 67 21.02 -17.99 -7.95
C GLY A 67 20.77 -18.29 -6.48
N SER A 68 21.85 -18.57 -5.73
CA SER A 68 21.85 -19.04 -4.33
C SER A 68 20.70 -18.42 -3.51
N PHE A 69 19.65 -19.21 -3.29
CA PHE A 69 18.34 -18.73 -2.85
C PHE A 69 18.29 -18.42 -1.34
N ASP A 70 18.95 -17.36 -0.90
CA ASP A 70 18.98 -16.97 0.51
C ASP A 70 17.73 -16.22 0.99
N CYS A 71 16.96 -15.65 0.06
CA CYS A 71 15.65 -15.04 0.32
C CYS A 71 14.53 -16.12 0.41
N PRO A 72 13.59 -16.05 1.37
CA PRO A 72 13.39 -14.98 2.36
C PRO A 72 14.12 -15.19 3.69
N ALA A 73 14.83 -16.31 3.91
CA ALA A 73 15.41 -16.65 5.21
C ALA A 73 16.42 -15.59 5.71
N VAL A 74 17.36 -15.19 4.86
CA VAL A 74 18.32 -14.11 5.20
C VAL A 74 17.61 -12.78 5.40
N CYS A 75 16.59 -12.49 4.57
CA CYS A 75 15.75 -11.30 4.76
C CYS A 75 15.08 -11.25 6.13
N ALA A 76 14.57 -12.39 6.60
CA ALA A 76 13.89 -12.50 7.89
C ALA A 76 14.86 -12.35 9.08
N GLU A 77 16.05 -12.94 8.98
CA GLU A 77 17.02 -12.98 10.09
C GLU A 77 17.92 -11.73 10.14
N SER A 78 18.40 -11.28 8.99
CA SER A 78 19.48 -10.30 8.84
C SER A 78 19.08 -9.00 8.15
N GLY A 79 17.83 -8.89 7.68
CA GLY A 79 17.40 -7.76 6.85
C GLY A 79 17.74 -7.98 5.37
N LEU A 80 17.62 -6.94 4.54
CA LEU A 80 17.77 -7.04 3.08
C LEU A 80 18.98 -7.89 2.64
N CYS A 81 18.74 -8.94 1.88
CA CYS A 81 19.80 -9.83 1.39
C CYS A 81 20.61 -9.19 0.24
N SER A 82 21.76 -9.78 -0.09
CA SER A 82 22.64 -9.33 -1.19
C SER A 82 21.98 -9.39 -2.58
N GLU A 83 20.92 -10.18 -2.74
CA GLU A 83 20.18 -10.31 -3.99
C GLU A 83 19.01 -9.32 -4.11
N HIS A 84 18.77 -8.50 -3.08
CA HIS A 84 17.74 -7.47 -3.09
C HIS A 84 18.12 -6.35 -4.07
N LYS A 85 17.24 -6.09 -5.04
CA LYS A 85 17.53 -5.22 -6.20
C LYS A 85 17.06 -3.78 -6.01
N ASN A 86 16.01 -3.56 -5.23
CA ASN A 86 15.43 -2.24 -5.04
C ASN A 86 15.84 -1.60 -3.71
N GLY A 87 16.16 -0.30 -3.76
CA GLY A 87 16.34 0.48 -2.54
C GLY A 87 15.02 0.72 -1.82
N THR A 88 15.09 1.07 -0.53
CA THR A 88 13.90 1.38 0.27
C THR A 88 13.20 2.64 -0.22
N CYS A 89 11.92 2.51 -0.56
CA CYS A 89 11.02 3.61 -0.86
C CYS A 89 10.31 4.09 0.42
N CYS A 90 9.77 3.15 1.19
CA CYS A 90 9.02 3.44 2.40
C CYS A 90 9.52 2.54 3.53
N VAL A 91 9.76 3.16 4.69
CA VAL A 91 10.08 2.44 5.93
C VAL A 91 8.86 2.47 6.85
N VAL A 92 8.34 1.30 7.19
CA VAL A 92 7.33 1.13 8.23
C VAL A 92 8.02 1.03 9.57
N LEU A 93 7.66 1.89 10.51
CA LEU A 93 8.10 1.83 11.90
C LEU A 93 6.91 1.47 12.79
N GLU A 94 6.94 0.30 13.42
CA GLU A 94 5.94 -0.09 14.42
C GLU A 94 6.24 0.62 15.75
N VAL A 95 5.43 1.61 16.12
CA VAL A 95 5.67 2.41 17.33
C VAL A 95 4.98 1.85 18.57
N THR A 96 4.01 0.95 18.39
CA THR A 96 3.24 0.33 19.47
C THR A 96 2.65 -1.00 19.00
N GLU A 97 2.47 -1.95 19.90
CA GLU A 97 1.73 -3.19 19.65
C GLU A 97 0.27 -3.10 20.15
N ARG A 98 -0.11 -2.02 20.84
CA ARG A 98 -1.44 -1.83 21.39
C ARG A 98 -2.43 -1.50 20.26
N CYS A 99 -3.62 -2.08 20.32
CA CYS A 99 -4.73 -1.73 19.43
C CYS A 99 -6.06 -2.01 20.12
N THR A 100 -7.03 -1.11 19.95
CA THR A 100 -8.39 -1.26 20.49
C THR A 100 -9.30 -2.08 19.58
N LEU A 101 -8.94 -2.26 18.31
CA LEU A 101 -9.70 -3.08 17.36
C LEU A 101 -9.17 -4.51 17.30
N HIS A 102 -10.05 -5.46 17.05
CA HIS A 102 -9.71 -6.88 16.90
C HIS A 102 -10.09 -7.36 15.50
N CYS A 103 -9.47 -6.73 14.49
CA CYS A 103 -9.75 -6.97 13.07
C CYS A 103 -9.64 -8.45 12.71
N ARG A 104 -10.52 -8.93 11.83
CA ARG A 104 -10.54 -10.31 11.33
C ARG A 104 -9.31 -10.64 10.47
N TYR A 105 -8.88 -9.65 9.67
CA TYR A 105 -7.63 -9.68 8.91
C TYR A 105 -6.72 -8.59 9.44
N CYS A 106 -5.58 -8.97 10.01
CA CYS A 106 -4.57 -8.03 10.51
C CYS A 106 -3.17 -8.63 10.33
N PHE A 107 -2.26 -7.87 9.74
CA PHE A 107 -0.88 -8.32 9.53
C PHE A 107 -0.13 -8.56 10.84
N ALA A 108 -0.52 -7.85 11.91
CA ALA A 108 0.03 -8.04 13.24
C ALA A 108 -0.83 -9.04 14.03
N ASP A 109 -0.22 -10.13 14.49
CA ASP A 109 -0.82 -11.10 15.43
C ASP A 109 -0.17 -11.01 16.81
N LYS A 110 0.12 -9.79 17.26
CA LYS A 110 0.79 -9.54 18.53
C LYS A 110 -0.22 -9.26 19.64
N LYS A 111 0.08 -9.76 20.85
CA LYS A 111 -0.85 -9.85 21.99
C LYS A 111 -0.70 -8.72 23.02
N GLY A 112 -0.18 -7.57 22.58
CA GLY A 112 0.12 -6.45 23.46
C GLY A 112 1.43 -6.64 24.24
N GLY A 113 1.98 -5.51 24.66
CA GLY A 113 3.25 -5.38 25.37
C GLY A 113 3.48 -3.91 25.74
N PRO A 114 4.47 -3.61 26.58
CA PRO A 114 4.86 -2.22 26.81
C PRO A 114 5.33 -1.60 25.49
N ASP A 115 4.99 -0.33 25.31
CA ASP A 115 5.45 0.41 24.14
C ASP A 115 6.98 0.55 24.18
N THR A 116 7.61 0.42 23.01
CA THR A 116 9.03 0.78 22.83
C THR A 116 9.25 2.21 23.29
N LEU A 117 10.34 2.45 24.03
CA LEU A 117 10.64 3.77 24.56
C LEU A 117 10.86 4.78 23.44
N PHE A 118 10.46 6.04 23.66
CA PHE A 118 10.62 7.13 22.70
C PHE A 118 12.07 7.21 22.17
N GLU A 119 13.06 7.18 23.06
CA GLU A 119 14.48 7.28 22.68
C GLU A 119 14.97 6.06 21.88
N GLU A 120 14.39 4.88 22.08
CA GLU A 120 14.71 3.69 21.29
C GLU A 120 14.18 3.82 19.86
N LEU A 121 12.92 4.24 19.72
CA LEU A 121 12.32 4.52 18.40
C LEU A 121 13.09 5.63 17.67
N ARG A 122 13.50 6.68 18.38
CA ARG A 122 14.32 7.76 17.82
C ARG A 122 15.69 7.26 17.33
N ARG A 123 16.36 6.39 18.11
CA ARG A 123 17.62 5.77 17.70
C ARG A 123 17.42 4.86 16.48
N GLU A 124 16.35 4.08 16.45
CA GLU A 124 16.04 3.22 15.31
C GLU A 124 15.77 4.04 14.04
N MET A 125 14.98 5.12 14.14
CA MET A 125 14.79 6.08 13.05
C MET A 125 16.12 6.63 12.53
N ALA A 126 17.00 7.08 13.42
CA ALA A 126 18.30 7.61 13.03
C ALA A 126 19.16 6.59 12.25
N GLY A 127 18.94 5.28 12.45
CA GLY A 127 19.67 4.22 11.76
C GLY A 127 19.27 4.02 10.30
N PHE A 128 18.04 4.38 9.89
CA PHE A 128 17.57 4.18 8.52
C PHE A 128 17.24 5.47 7.76
N VAL A 129 17.16 6.61 8.44
CA VAL A 129 16.81 7.89 7.80
C VAL A 129 17.96 8.40 6.95
N VAL A 130 17.68 8.49 5.65
CA VAL A 130 18.44 9.28 4.69
C VAL A 130 17.74 10.64 4.51
N PRO A 131 18.37 11.77 4.92
CA PRO A 131 17.78 13.10 4.84
C PRO A 131 17.31 13.48 3.44
N GLY A 132 16.14 14.12 3.35
CA GLY A 132 15.53 14.56 2.08
C GLY A 132 15.05 13.43 1.18
N ARG A 133 15.26 12.17 1.58
CA ARG A 133 14.93 10.98 0.79
C ARG A 133 13.91 10.10 1.49
N THR A 134 13.92 9.98 2.80
CA THR A 134 13.11 8.95 3.50
C THR A 134 11.64 9.32 3.62
N LEU A 135 10.75 8.38 3.27
CA LEU A 135 9.35 8.35 3.68
C LEU A 135 9.23 7.33 4.82
N VAL A 136 8.86 7.79 6.00
CA VAL A 136 8.56 6.90 7.15
C VAL A 136 7.06 6.80 7.35
N GLN A 137 6.57 5.58 7.55
CA GLN A 137 5.19 5.25 7.84
C GLN A 137 5.11 4.77 9.29
N LEU A 138 4.55 5.61 10.16
CA LEU A 138 4.29 5.27 11.55
C LEU A 138 3.08 4.32 11.60
N SER A 139 3.32 3.12 12.12
CA SER A 139 2.37 2.00 12.12
C SER A 139 2.51 1.20 13.44
N GLY A 140 1.97 -0.02 13.48
CA GLY A 140 2.05 -0.95 14.61
C GLY A 140 0.70 -1.64 14.80
N GLY A 141 0.22 -1.66 16.03
CA GLY A 141 -1.21 -1.80 16.32
C GLY A 141 -1.97 -0.54 15.88
N GLU A 142 -2.28 0.35 16.81
CA GLU A 142 -2.83 1.68 16.53
C GLU A 142 -1.89 2.77 17.07
N PRO A 143 -1.09 3.42 16.20
CA PRO A 143 -0.10 4.41 16.62
C PRO A 143 -0.69 5.54 17.47
N THR A 144 -1.94 5.94 17.21
CA THR A 144 -2.58 7.04 17.94
C THR A 144 -2.89 6.73 19.40
N LEU A 145 -2.70 5.50 19.86
CA LEU A 145 -2.75 5.18 21.30
C LEU A 145 -1.55 5.72 22.08
N ARG A 146 -0.50 6.19 21.40
CA ARG A 146 0.63 6.87 22.02
C ARG A 146 0.35 8.36 22.16
N ASP A 147 0.50 8.89 23.37
CA ASP A 147 0.37 10.34 23.60
C ASP A 147 1.58 11.13 23.07
N ASP A 148 2.74 10.48 22.98
CA ASP A 148 4.01 11.05 22.50
C ASP A 148 4.22 10.88 20.97
N LEU A 149 3.19 10.50 20.21
CA LEU A 149 3.29 10.34 18.77
C LEU A 149 3.60 11.67 18.03
N PRO A 150 3.02 12.83 18.39
CA PRO A 150 3.41 14.10 17.77
C PRO A 150 4.91 14.38 17.91
N GLU A 151 5.50 14.05 19.05
CA GLU A 151 6.93 14.19 19.31
C GLU A 151 7.75 13.24 18.42
N LEU A 152 7.26 12.02 18.14
CA LEU A 152 7.88 11.10 17.19
C LEU A 152 7.82 11.64 15.75
N VAL A 153 6.70 12.24 15.36
CA VAL A 153 6.54 12.91 14.06
C VAL A 153 7.56 14.05 13.93
N ALA A 154 7.64 14.92 14.94
CA ALA A 154 8.59 16.03 14.96
C ALA A 154 10.04 15.53 14.94
N SER A 155 10.35 14.45 15.65
CA SER A 155 11.67 13.83 15.67
C SER A 155 12.06 13.28 14.30
N ALA A 156 11.15 12.56 13.63
CA ALA A 156 11.36 12.07 12.26
C ALA A 156 11.61 13.22 11.28
N LYS A 157 10.86 14.32 11.38
CA LYS A 157 11.11 15.53 10.58
C LYS A 157 12.48 16.16 10.88
N GLY A 158 12.86 16.26 12.15
CA GLY A 158 14.16 16.77 12.58
C GLY A 158 15.34 15.92 12.08
N LEU A 159 15.17 14.61 11.93
CA LEU A 159 16.16 13.71 11.31
C LEU A 159 16.24 13.86 9.78
N GLY A 160 15.33 14.61 9.15
CA GLY A 160 15.31 14.84 7.71
C GLY A 160 14.41 13.90 6.91
N CYS A 161 13.47 13.20 7.55
CA CYS A 161 12.42 12.48 6.81
C CYS A 161 11.66 13.45 5.91
N LYS A 162 11.69 13.20 4.60
CA LYS A 162 10.97 14.02 3.62
C LYS A 162 9.47 14.00 3.91
N TYR A 163 8.94 12.82 4.16
CA TYR A 163 7.53 12.60 4.46
C TYR A 163 7.36 11.71 5.68
N VAL A 164 6.39 12.05 6.52
CA VAL A 164 5.97 11.23 7.67
C VAL A 164 4.49 10.91 7.47
N GLN A 165 4.20 9.64 7.23
CA GLN A 165 2.87 9.11 7.02
C GLN A 165 2.38 8.42 8.30
N LEU A 166 1.11 8.61 8.65
CA LEU A 166 0.47 7.91 9.76
C LEU A 166 -0.49 6.84 9.23
N ASN A 167 -0.32 5.58 9.60
CA ASN A 167 -1.38 4.58 9.51
C ASN A 167 -2.28 4.67 10.73
N SER A 168 -3.59 4.75 10.53
CA SER A 168 -4.52 4.76 11.66
C SER A 168 -5.88 4.15 11.31
N ASN A 169 -6.48 3.52 12.30
CA ASN A 169 -7.89 3.14 12.31
C ASN A 169 -8.82 4.36 12.48
N GLY A 170 -8.30 5.54 12.79
CA GLY A 170 -9.04 6.80 12.83
C GLY A 170 -9.94 7.02 14.06
N LEU A 171 -9.97 6.12 15.05
CA LEU A 171 -10.79 6.29 16.26
C LEU A 171 -10.40 7.56 17.03
N ARG A 172 -9.13 7.68 17.44
CA ARG A 172 -8.67 8.88 18.16
C ARG A 172 -8.71 10.14 17.27
N LEU A 173 -8.46 9.99 15.97
CA LEU A 173 -8.56 11.13 15.03
C LEU A 173 -9.99 11.69 14.97
N ALA A 174 -11.01 10.86 15.21
CA ALA A 174 -12.41 11.28 15.28
C ALA A 174 -12.78 11.94 16.61
N GLU A 175 -12.18 11.51 17.71
CA GLU A 175 -12.59 11.87 19.08
C GLU A 175 -11.77 13.02 19.69
N ASP A 176 -10.51 13.16 19.27
CA ASP A 176 -9.55 14.11 19.86
C ASP A 176 -9.00 15.07 18.79
N GLU A 177 -9.79 16.11 18.50
CA GLU A 177 -9.44 17.15 17.52
C GLU A 177 -8.13 17.87 17.89
N ALA A 178 -7.90 18.10 19.20
CA ALA A 178 -6.67 18.74 19.68
C ALA A 178 -5.43 17.89 19.40
N TYR A 179 -5.54 16.57 19.48
CA TYR A 179 -4.47 15.66 19.09
C TYR A 179 -4.20 15.68 17.58
N VAL A 180 -5.24 15.75 16.74
CA VAL A 180 -5.07 15.94 15.29
C VAL A 180 -4.32 17.23 14.97
N LYS A 181 -4.65 18.33 15.68
CA LYS A 181 -3.92 19.60 15.58
C LYS A 181 -2.44 19.43 15.92
N LYS A 182 -2.11 18.78 17.04
CA LYS A 182 -0.72 18.53 17.44
C LYS A 182 0.06 17.73 16.40
N LEU A 183 -0.55 16.72 15.78
CA LEU A 183 0.06 15.95 14.70
C LEU A 183 0.37 16.82 13.48
N ALA A 184 -0.56 17.70 13.09
CA ALA A 184 -0.35 18.64 12.00
C ALA A 184 0.78 19.62 12.31
N GLU A 185 0.80 20.22 13.51
CA GLU A 185 1.83 21.15 13.98
C GLU A 185 3.20 20.49 14.09
N ALA A 186 3.26 19.20 14.44
CA ALA A 186 4.49 18.41 14.43
C ALA A 186 5.04 18.12 13.02
N GLY A 187 4.27 18.43 11.96
CA GLY A 187 4.67 18.27 10.58
C GLY A 187 4.26 16.92 9.97
N LEU A 188 3.22 16.26 10.48
CA LEU A 188 2.68 15.06 9.85
C LEU A 188 2.31 15.36 8.39
N SER A 189 2.77 14.55 7.44
CA SER A 189 2.58 14.84 6.02
C SER A 189 1.17 14.47 5.55
N PHE A 190 0.67 13.28 5.91
CA PHE A 190 -0.67 12.79 5.53
C PHE A 190 -1.02 11.52 6.30
N VAL A 191 -2.29 11.14 6.28
CA VAL A 191 -2.84 9.97 6.98
C VAL A 191 -3.28 8.91 5.98
N PHE A 192 -2.84 7.67 6.20
CA PHE A 192 -3.43 6.47 5.63
C PHE A 192 -4.47 5.95 6.60
N MET A 193 -5.74 6.23 6.29
CA MET A 193 -6.84 5.89 7.17
C MET A 193 -7.51 4.60 6.69
N GLN A 194 -7.58 3.61 7.58
CA GLN A 194 -8.35 2.39 7.33
C GLN A 194 -9.81 2.76 7.00
N PHE A 195 -10.30 2.33 5.84
CA PHE A 195 -11.65 2.65 5.35
C PHE A 195 -12.16 1.53 4.43
N ASP A 196 -13.01 0.62 4.93
CA ASP A 196 -13.40 -0.58 4.17
C ASP A 196 -14.68 -0.40 3.32
N GLY A 197 -15.40 0.72 3.46
CA GLY A 197 -16.65 0.96 2.76
C GLY A 197 -17.49 2.08 3.40
N THR A 198 -18.67 2.32 2.85
CA THR A 198 -19.65 3.32 3.35
C THR A 198 -20.81 2.67 4.12
N ASP A 199 -20.69 1.39 4.44
CA ASP A 199 -21.71 0.58 5.10
C ASP A 199 -21.15 -0.07 6.38
N ASP A 200 -21.87 0.05 7.49
CA ASP A 200 -21.43 -0.49 8.79
C ASP A 200 -21.49 -2.02 8.88
N GLY A 201 -22.24 -2.70 8.02
CA GLY A 201 -22.21 -4.16 7.89
C GLY A 201 -20.84 -4.65 7.46
N ILE A 202 -20.13 -3.90 6.60
CA ILE A 202 -18.74 -4.19 6.20
C ILE A 202 -17.81 -4.08 7.41
N TYR A 203 -17.87 -2.97 8.14
CA TYR A 203 -17.02 -2.75 9.31
C TYR A 203 -17.29 -3.76 10.43
N LYS A 204 -18.55 -4.15 10.67
CA LYS A 204 -18.88 -5.21 11.63
C LYS A 204 -18.22 -6.54 11.25
N LYS A 205 -18.24 -6.91 9.96
CA LYS A 205 -17.62 -8.17 9.47
C LYS A 205 -16.09 -8.16 9.53
N LEU A 206 -15.45 -7.02 9.26
CA LEU A 206 -13.98 -6.93 9.13
C LEU A 206 -13.28 -6.42 10.40
N ARG A 207 -13.90 -5.48 11.12
CA ARG A 207 -13.31 -4.73 12.25
C ARG A 207 -14.02 -4.98 13.58
N GLY A 208 -15.20 -5.63 13.56
CA GLY A 208 -15.95 -6.05 14.75
C GLY A 208 -16.92 -5.01 15.31
N MET A 209 -17.00 -3.81 14.72
CA MET A 209 -17.90 -2.74 15.18
C MET A 209 -18.27 -1.79 14.03
N PRO A 210 -19.38 -1.04 14.12
CA PRO A 210 -19.68 0.04 13.19
C PRO A 210 -18.62 1.14 13.29
N LEU A 211 -18.17 1.67 12.16
CA LEU A 211 -17.10 2.67 12.11
C LEU A 211 -17.32 3.77 11.08
N PHE A 212 -18.32 3.69 10.20
CA PHE A 212 -18.45 4.64 9.10
C PHE A 212 -18.57 6.09 9.59
N ALA A 213 -19.47 6.34 10.56
CA ALA A 213 -19.62 7.67 11.17
C ALA A 213 -18.35 8.15 11.90
N VAL A 214 -17.54 7.24 12.46
CA VAL A 214 -16.23 7.56 13.03
C VAL A 214 -15.29 8.04 11.93
N LYS A 215 -15.26 7.36 10.78
CA LYS A 215 -14.42 7.77 9.64
C LYS A 215 -14.79 9.15 9.13
N GLU A 216 -16.08 9.48 9.07
CA GLU A 216 -16.52 10.81 8.64
C GLU A 216 -16.03 11.92 9.59
N ARG A 217 -16.11 11.69 10.91
CA ARG A 217 -15.59 12.64 11.91
C ARG A 217 -14.07 12.77 11.84
N ALA A 218 -13.34 11.65 11.71
CA ALA A 218 -11.89 11.68 11.55
C ALA A 218 -11.47 12.48 10.31
N LEU A 219 -12.14 12.28 9.17
CA LEU A 219 -11.91 13.04 7.94
C LEU A 219 -12.15 14.53 8.15
N ALA A 220 -13.24 14.90 8.83
CA ALA A 220 -13.54 16.30 9.12
C ALA A 220 -12.44 16.96 9.98
N ASN A 221 -11.97 16.27 11.02
CA ASN A 221 -10.91 16.78 11.89
C ASN A 221 -9.57 16.91 11.14
N CYS A 222 -9.17 15.91 10.33
CA CYS A 222 -7.97 16.01 9.49
C CYS A 222 -8.07 17.18 8.50
N ALA A 223 -9.24 17.37 7.87
CA ALA A 223 -9.47 18.43 6.90
C ALA A 223 -9.32 19.85 7.50
N LYS A 224 -9.76 20.06 8.75
CA LYS A 224 -9.63 21.33 9.47
C LYS A 224 -8.17 21.78 9.63
N TYR A 225 -7.26 20.83 9.80
CA TYR A 225 -5.82 21.09 9.99
C TYR A 225 -4.98 20.77 8.76
N ASN A 226 -5.60 20.78 7.57
CA ASN A 226 -4.91 20.59 6.29
C ASN A 226 -4.18 19.24 6.14
N LEU A 227 -4.54 18.23 6.94
CA LEU A 227 -3.99 16.89 6.81
C LEU A 227 -4.71 16.13 5.70
N GLY A 228 -4.00 15.86 4.62
CA GLY A 228 -4.50 15.02 3.53
C GLY A 228 -4.71 13.58 4.00
N VAL A 229 -5.81 12.96 3.55
CA VAL A 229 -6.15 11.57 3.90
C VAL A 229 -6.23 10.70 2.65
N THR A 230 -5.55 9.57 2.66
CA THR A 230 -5.72 8.49 1.69
C THR A 230 -6.52 7.38 2.35
N LEU A 231 -7.63 6.97 1.71
CA LEU A 231 -8.47 5.89 2.21
C LEU A 231 -7.83 4.54 1.88
N VAL A 232 -7.73 3.66 2.87
CA VAL A 232 -7.08 2.35 2.75
C VAL A 232 -8.10 1.24 3.04
N PRO A 233 -8.83 0.76 2.03
CA PRO A 233 -9.69 -0.42 2.15
C PRO A 233 -8.86 -1.71 2.09
N THR A 234 -9.11 -2.61 3.05
CA THR A 234 -8.79 -4.03 2.85
C THR A 234 -9.95 -4.68 2.10
N VAL A 235 -9.73 -5.13 0.87
CA VAL A 235 -10.79 -5.70 0.03
C VAL A 235 -10.81 -7.22 0.18
N VAL A 236 -11.92 -7.74 0.70
CA VAL A 236 -12.14 -9.16 0.99
C VAL A 236 -13.30 -9.68 0.12
N PRO A 237 -13.08 -10.75 -0.67
CA PRO A 237 -14.14 -11.38 -1.45
C PRO A 237 -15.38 -11.75 -0.61
N GLY A 238 -16.58 -11.45 -1.14
CA GLY A 238 -17.86 -11.70 -0.47
C GLY A 238 -18.16 -10.79 0.73
N VAL A 239 -17.33 -9.78 1.00
CA VAL A 239 -17.54 -8.83 2.11
C VAL A 239 -17.70 -7.39 1.61
N ASN A 240 -16.71 -6.88 0.88
CA ASN A 240 -16.69 -5.50 0.37
C ASN A 240 -16.07 -5.37 -1.03
N ASP A 241 -15.80 -6.48 -1.70
CA ASP A 241 -15.38 -6.52 -3.11
C ASP A 241 -16.42 -5.91 -4.05
N SER A 242 -17.71 -5.93 -3.69
CA SER A 242 -18.78 -5.23 -4.41
C SER A 242 -18.87 -3.72 -4.13
N ALA A 243 -18.09 -3.19 -3.18
CA ALA A 243 -18.12 -1.80 -2.74
C ALA A 243 -16.95 -0.95 -3.27
N VAL A 244 -16.09 -1.54 -4.11
CA VAL A 244 -14.89 -0.88 -4.67
C VAL A 244 -15.25 0.43 -5.39
N GLY A 245 -16.31 0.41 -6.20
CA GLY A 245 -16.78 1.60 -6.91
C GLY A 245 -17.35 2.69 -5.98
N ASP A 246 -18.08 2.29 -4.94
CA ASP A 246 -18.67 3.22 -3.97
C ASP A 246 -17.60 3.91 -3.13
N ILE A 247 -16.56 3.18 -2.73
CA ILE A 247 -15.40 3.74 -2.02
C ILE A 247 -14.72 4.82 -2.89
N LEU A 248 -14.53 4.57 -4.18
CA LEU A 248 -13.93 5.55 -5.09
C LEU A 248 -14.79 6.79 -5.28
N ARG A 249 -16.11 6.63 -5.48
CA ARG A 249 -17.05 7.75 -5.57
C ARG A 249 -17.06 8.57 -4.28
N TYR A 250 -17.12 7.91 -3.13
CA TYR A 250 -17.06 8.57 -1.83
C TYR A 250 -15.75 9.35 -1.67
N ALA A 251 -14.61 8.73 -1.99
CA ALA A 251 -13.31 9.37 -1.91
C ALA A 251 -13.19 10.60 -2.81
N ALA A 252 -13.61 10.50 -4.07
CA ALA A 252 -13.62 11.61 -5.03
C ALA A 252 -14.52 12.76 -4.53
N GLY A 253 -15.71 12.44 -4.00
CA GLY A 253 -16.64 13.43 -3.44
C GLY A 253 -16.14 14.15 -2.18
N LYS A 254 -15.11 13.61 -1.50
CA LYS A 254 -14.47 14.25 -0.33
C LYS A 254 -13.15 14.95 -0.68
N SER A 255 -12.79 15.05 -1.95
CA SER A 255 -11.67 15.90 -2.41
C SER A 255 -11.95 17.38 -2.07
N PRO A 256 -10.96 18.18 -1.62
CA PRO A 256 -9.52 17.89 -1.56
C PRO A 256 -9.04 17.28 -0.23
N ALA A 257 -9.93 17.04 0.74
CA ALA A 257 -9.53 16.45 2.03
C ALA A 257 -9.07 14.99 1.84
N VAL A 258 -9.81 14.23 1.04
CA VAL A 258 -9.37 12.91 0.58
C VAL A 258 -8.54 13.04 -0.70
N ARG A 259 -7.32 12.49 -0.67
CA ARG A 259 -6.31 12.59 -1.74
C ARG A 259 -6.22 11.32 -2.59
N GLY A 260 -6.98 10.29 -2.27
CA GLY A 260 -6.97 9.07 -3.04
C GLY A 260 -7.49 7.86 -2.29
N VAL A 261 -7.43 6.72 -2.98
CA VAL A 261 -7.69 5.39 -2.43
C VAL A 261 -6.47 4.51 -2.69
N HIS A 262 -6.00 3.84 -1.64
CA HIS A 262 -4.97 2.81 -1.70
C HIS A 262 -5.58 1.46 -1.35
N PHE A 263 -6.00 0.71 -2.36
CA PHE A 263 -6.61 -0.59 -2.18
C PHE A 263 -5.60 -1.63 -1.73
N GLN A 264 -5.99 -2.45 -0.76
CA GLN A 264 -5.23 -3.59 -0.33
C GLN A 264 -6.09 -4.84 -0.49
N PRO A 265 -5.97 -5.58 -1.60
CA PRO A 265 -6.51 -6.93 -1.67
C PRO A 265 -6.08 -7.73 -0.44
N VAL A 266 -7.00 -8.51 0.12
CA VAL A 266 -6.74 -9.28 1.34
C VAL A 266 -5.49 -10.15 1.17
N ALA A 267 -4.60 -10.05 2.16
CA ALA A 267 -3.44 -10.90 2.28
C ALA A 267 -3.53 -11.73 3.56
N HIS A 268 -3.10 -12.98 3.48
CA HIS A 268 -3.23 -13.94 4.57
C HIS A 268 -1.96 -13.96 5.43
N LEU A 269 -1.71 -12.82 6.08
CA LEU A 269 -0.58 -12.57 6.96
C LEU A 269 -1.09 -12.28 8.38
N GLY A 270 -0.31 -12.63 9.40
CA GLY A 270 -0.64 -12.43 10.81
C GLY A 270 -1.92 -13.17 11.21
N ARG A 271 -2.96 -12.41 11.57
CA ARG A 271 -4.27 -12.95 11.93
C ARG A 271 -5.10 -13.21 10.68
N ILE A 272 -5.39 -14.49 10.44
CA ILE A 272 -6.23 -14.97 9.35
C ILE A 272 -7.27 -15.95 9.88
N PRO A 273 -8.48 -16.02 9.31
CA PRO A 273 -9.57 -16.88 9.79
C PRO A 273 -9.36 -18.37 9.48
N GLY A 274 -8.36 -18.71 8.66
CA GLY A 274 -8.02 -20.09 8.29
C GLY A 274 -7.09 -20.10 7.08
N VAL A 275 -6.67 -21.31 6.68
CA VAL A 275 -5.83 -21.52 5.50
C VAL A 275 -6.54 -20.98 4.24
N PRO A 276 -5.91 -20.08 3.46
CA PRO A 276 -6.53 -19.47 2.31
C PRO A 276 -6.82 -20.46 1.19
N ARG A 277 -7.95 -20.24 0.52
CA ARG A 277 -8.33 -20.92 -0.73
C ARG A 277 -8.33 -19.92 -1.87
N ASP A 278 -8.40 -20.39 -3.11
CA ASP A 278 -8.39 -19.49 -4.27
C ASP A 278 -9.59 -18.53 -4.31
N ASP A 279 -10.76 -18.94 -3.79
CA ASP A 279 -11.97 -18.12 -3.70
C ASP A 279 -11.90 -17.06 -2.58
N SER A 280 -10.97 -17.20 -1.64
CA SER A 280 -10.71 -16.23 -0.59
C SER A 280 -9.64 -15.20 -0.97
N ARG A 281 -9.16 -15.24 -2.22
CA ARG A 281 -8.17 -14.31 -2.78
C ARG A 281 -8.83 -13.34 -3.75
N LEU A 282 -8.27 -12.12 -3.81
CA LEU A 282 -8.60 -11.14 -4.82
C LEU A 282 -7.31 -10.77 -5.57
N THR A 283 -7.25 -11.11 -6.85
CA THR A 283 -6.10 -10.80 -7.70
C THR A 283 -6.13 -9.34 -8.17
N LEU A 284 -4.98 -8.77 -8.55
CA LEU A 284 -4.93 -7.38 -9.01
C LEU A 284 -5.73 -7.18 -10.31
N ASP A 285 -5.77 -8.14 -11.23
CA ASP A 285 -6.59 -8.04 -12.44
C ASP A 285 -8.09 -8.09 -12.15
N GLU A 286 -8.51 -8.87 -11.14
CA GLU A 286 -9.88 -8.80 -10.65
C GLU A 286 -10.21 -7.41 -10.10
N LEU A 287 -9.31 -6.84 -9.29
CA LEU A 287 -9.50 -5.49 -8.74
C LEU A 287 -9.53 -4.42 -9.85
N LEU A 288 -8.66 -4.49 -10.85
CA LEU A 288 -8.66 -3.57 -11.99
C LEU A 288 -9.99 -3.59 -12.74
N CYS A 289 -10.52 -4.78 -13.02
CA CYS A 289 -11.83 -4.94 -13.65
C CYS A 289 -12.96 -4.45 -12.73
N ALA A 290 -12.92 -4.78 -11.43
CA ALA A 290 -13.92 -4.33 -10.47
C ALA A 290 -13.97 -2.80 -10.36
N ILE A 291 -12.81 -2.12 -10.39
CA ILE A 291 -12.73 -0.66 -10.42
C ILE A 291 -13.44 -0.12 -11.65
N GLU A 292 -13.12 -0.61 -12.85
CA GLU A 292 -13.71 -0.10 -14.09
C GLU A 292 -15.22 -0.37 -14.18
N GLU A 293 -15.63 -1.61 -13.88
CA GLU A 293 -17.02 -2.06 -13.91
C GLU A 293 -17.87 -1.32 -12.87
N GLN A 294 -17.47 -1.32 -11.60
CA GLN A 294 -18.29 -0.74 -10.53
C GLN A 294 -18.29 0.78 -10.52
N THR A 295 -17.29 1.42 -11.14
CA THR A 295 -17.27 2.88 -11.30
C THR A 295 -17.98 3.35 -12.57
N ASN A 296 -18.53 2.44 -13.38
CA ASN A 296 -19.13 2.73 -14.68
C ASN A 296 -18.18 3.55 -15.58
N GLY A 297 -16.89 3.21 -15.57
CA GLY A 297 -15.87 3.87 -16.39
C GLY A 297 -15.35 5.22 -15.87
N LEU A 298 -15.75 5.67 -14.67
CA LEU A 298 -15.14 6.85 -14.02
C LEU A 298 -13.62 6.67 -13.85
N VAL A 299 -13.18 5.45 -13.52
CA VAL A 299 -11.78 5.04 -13.55
C VAL A 299 -11.65 3.89 -14.55
N LYS A 300 -10.99 4.13 -15.68
CA LYS A 300 -10.73 3.07 -16.66
C LYS A 300 -9.48 2.29 -16.27
N ALA A 301 -9.48 0.97 -16.46
CA ALA A 301 -8.32 0.16 -16.11
C ALA A 301 -7.08 0.47 -16.96
N GLU A 302 -7.22 1.09 -18.14
CA GLU A 302 -6.10 1.58 -18.94
C GLU A 302 -5.34 2.76 -18.31
N ASN A 303 -5.95 3.46 -17.35
CA ASN A 303 -5.32 4.53 -16.58
C ASN A 303 -4.61 4.01 -15.33
N LEU A 304 -4.65 2.71 -15.08
CA LEU A 304 -4.01 2.05 -13.94
C LEU A 304 -2.83 1.23 -14.46
N LEU A 305 -1.62 1.70 -14.20
CA LEU A 305 -0.39 1.07 -14.67
C LEU A 305 0.29 0.27 -13.55
N PRO A 306 1.03 -0.79 -13.88
CA PRO A 306 1.79 -1.55 -12.89
C PRO A 306 2.71 -0.67 -12.03
N SER A 307 2.98 -1.09 -10.80
CA SER A 307 3.98 -0.43 -9.95
C SER A 307 5.33 -0.35 -10.66
N GLN A 308 6.01 0.79 -10.51
CA GLN A 308 7.31 1.07 -11.13
C GLN A 308 8.46 1.10 -10.10
N CYS A 309 8.14 1.02 -8.81
CA CYS A 309 9.11 0.92 -7.72
C CYS A 309 9.24 -0.48 -7.13
N ASP A 310 8.24 -1.33 -7.38
CA ASP A 310 8.19 -2.72 -6.96
C ASP A 310 7.94 -3.61 -8.17
N HIS A 311 7.92 -4.92 -7.97
CA HIS A 311 7.51 -5.85 -9.00
C HIS A 311 6.08 -5.55 -9.51
N PRO A 312 5.77 -5.70 -10.83
CA PRO A 312 4.46 -5.39 -11.41
C PRO A 312 3.27 -6.07 -10.71
N LEU A 313 3.44 -7.30 -10.22
CA LEU A 313 2.42 -8.04 -9.45
C LEU A 313 2.23 -7.55 -8.00
N CYS A 314 3.03 -6.59 -7.52
CA CYS A 314 2.85 -6.03 -6.19
C CYS A 314 1.79 -4.94 -6.13
N GLY A 315 1.47 -4.28 -7.24
CA GLY A 315 0.48 -3.20 -7.22
C GLY A 315 0.32 -2.46 -8.54
N PHE A 316 -0.53 -1.44 -8.51
CA PHE A 316 -0.72 -0.49 -9.59
C PHE A 316 -0.87 0.94 -9.06
N HIS A 317 -0.73 1.91 -9.96
CA HIS A 317 -0.98 3.31 -9.69
C HIS A 317 -1.73 3.97 -10.85
N GLY A 318 -2.53 4.97 -10.52
CA GLY A 318 -3.16 5.89 -11.45
C GLY A 318 -3.35 7.25 -10.80
N ASP A 319 -3.11 8.30 -11.57
CA ASP A 319 -3.18 9.68 -11.16
C ASP A 319 -4.31 10.39 -11.87
N PHE A 320 -5.04 11.16 -11.08
CA PHE A 320 -6.22 11.88 -11.54
C PHE A 320 -6.25 13.28 -10.94
N ILE A 321 -7.03 14.15 -11.56
CA ILE A 321 -7.50 15.38 -10.97
C ILE A 321 -9.01 15.25 -10.79
N VAL A 322 -9.51 15.50 -9.58
CA VAL A 322 -10.96 15.56 -9.36
C VAL A 322 -11.47 16.85 -9.99
N LYS A 323 -12.44 16.76 -10.89
CA LYS A 323 -13.14 17.92 -11.48
C LYS A 323 -14.24 18.42 -10.56
N ARG A 324 -14.80 19.60 -10.83
CA ARG A 324 -15.86 20.19 -9.99
C ARG A 324 -17.17 19.40 -10.04
N ASP A 325 -17.44 18.73 -11.15
CA ASP A 325 -18.56 17.80 -11.33
C ASP A 325 -18.36 16.44 -10.63
N GLY A 326 -17.24 16.24 -9.92
CA GLY A 326 -16.88 14.99 -9.25
C GLY A 326 -16.26 13.93 -10.16
N THR A 327 -16.11 14.20 -11.46
CA THR A 327 -15.45 13.27 -12.38
C THR A 327 -13.94 13.27 -12.21
N LEU A 328 -13.26 12.23 -12.70
CA LEU A 328 -11.81 12.08 -12.60
C LEU A 328 -11.16 12.31 -13.97
N TYR A 329 -10.27 13.30 -14.05
CA TYR A 329 -9.44 13.55 -15.23
C TYR A 329 -8.12 12.76 -15.12
N PRO A 330 -7.87 11.75 -15.98
CA PRO A 330 -6.66 10.94 -15.88
C PRO A 330 -5.42 11.71 -16.34
N LEU A 331 -4.37 11.66 -15.52
CA LEU A 331 -3.04 12.15 -15.85
C LEU A 331 -2.14 11.02 -16.35
N THR A 332 -2.39 9.80 -15.88
CA THR A 332 -1.68 8.60 -16.32
C THR A 332 -2.17 8.22 -17.72
N LYS A 333 -1.38 8.53 -18.75
CA LYS A 333 -1.60 8.07 -20.13
C LYS A 333 -0.65 6.93 -20.45
N LYS A 334 -1.15 5.91 -21.15
CA LYS A 334 -0.35 4.82 -21.73
C LYS A 334 0.61 5.46 -22.75
N ARG A 335 1.92 5.39 -22.49
CA ARG A 335 2.92 5.95 -23.40
C ARG A 335 2.98 5.12 -24.68
N SER A 336 2.92 5.80 -25.83
CA SER A 336 3.54 5.36 -27.07
C SER A 336 5.03 5.67 -26.99
N ASP A 337 5.86 4.63 -26.97
CA ASP A 337 7.30 4.56 -27.26
C ASP A 337 8.20 5.73 -26.79
N GLY A 338 9.03 5.48 -25.76
CA GLY A 338 10.19 6.31 -25.44
C GLY A 338 10.60 6.30 -23.96
N PRO A 339 11.92 6.27 -23.65
CA PRO A 339 12.41 6.22 -22.27
C PRO A 339 12.07 7.53 -21.54
N SER A 340 11.70 7.39 -20.27
CA SER A 340 11.25 8.51 -19.46
C SER A 340 12.38 9.51 -19.21
N CYS A 341 12.29 10.67 -19.87
CA CYS A 341 13.00 11.89 -19.48
C CYS A 341 12.51 12.31 -18.08
N CYS A 342 13.22 11.84 -17.06
CA CYS A 342 13.09 12.22 -15.65
C CYS A 342 14.47 12.70 -15.19
N CYS A 343 14.87 13.87 -15.67
CA CYS A 343 16.10 14.50 -15.24
C CYS A 343 15.98 14.86 -13.75
N GLY A 344 16.68 14.14 -12.87
CA GLY A 344 16.93 14.56 -11.48
C GLY A 344 16.72 13.54 -10.35
N ALA A 345 16.25 12.31 -10.60
CA ALA A 345 16.10 11.30 -9.55
C ALA A 345 16.93 10.03 -9.87
N GLU A 346 17.87 9.69 -8.98
CA GLU A 346 18.91 8.67 -9.19
C GLU A 346 18.40 7.21 -9.15
N SER A 347 17.20 6.93 -8.62
CA SER A 347 16.63 5.55 -8.58
C SER A 347 15.09 5.49 -8.74
N PRO A 348 14.49 4.35 -9.15
CA PRO A 348 13.03 4.15 -9.16
C PRO A 348 12.35 4.39 -7.81
N ALA A 349 13.03 4.08 -6.70
CA ALA A 349 12.55 4.35 -5.35
C ALA A 349 12.49 5.87 -5.06
N ASP A 350 13.48 6.65 -5.51
CA ASP A 350 13.44 8.12 -5.37
C ASP A 350 12.28 8.73 -6.20
N LYS A 351 12.01 8.18 -7.38
CA LYS A 351 10.89 8.59 -8.25
C LYS A 351 9.53 8.32 -7.61
N ASN A 352 9.33 7.14 -7.01
CA ASN A 352 8.07 6.81 -6.34
C ASN A 352 7.88 7.61 -5.04
N ARG A 353 8.94 7.95 -4.32
CA ARG A 353 8.84 8.82 -3.13
C ARG A 353 8.42 10.25 -3.49
N GLU A 354 8.97 10.82 -4.55
CA GLU A 354 8.53 12.12 -5.08
C GLU A 354 7.07 12.08 -5.53
N PHE A 355 6.69 10.99 -6.20
CA PHE A 355 5.33 10.72 -6.66
C PHE A 355 4.32 10.67 -5.52
N VAL A 356 4.62 9.88 -4.48
CA VAL A 356 3.80 9.65 -3.30
C VAL A 356 3.59 10.92 -2.49
N GLY A 357 4.67 11.60 -2.10
CA GLY A 357 4.53 12.66 -1.10
C GLY A 357 4.03 13.99 -1.65
N ARG A 358 4.36 14.38 -2.89
CA ARG A 358 3.85 15.64 -3.47
C ARG A 358 2.34 15.62 -3.71
N ARG A 359 1.76 14.44 -3.98
CA ARG A 359 0.33 14.30 -4.31
C ARG A 359 -0.56 14.10 -3.10
N TRP A 360 -0.02 13.58 -2.00
CA TRP A 360 -0.77 13.32 -0.77
C TRP A 360 -0.67 14.45 0.26
N GLN A 361 0.31 15.35 0.15
CA GLN A 361 0.30 16.61 0.88
C GLN A 361 -0.73 17.58 0.30
N ARG A 362 -1.45 18.29 1.17
CA ARG A 362 -2.30 19.40 0.79
C ARG A 362 -1.47 20.68 0.88
N ASN A 363 -1.31 21.37 -0.25
CA ASN A 363 -0.63 22.65 -0.28
C ASN A 363 -1.61 23.77 0.06
N ASP A 364 -1.13 24.79 0.77
CA ASP A 364 -1.87 26.04 0.93
C ASP A 364 -1.90 26.80 -0.40
N ASN A 365 -3.03 27.46 -0.66
CA ASN A 365 -3.39 28.12 -1.92
C ASN A 365 -2.55 29.39 -2.23
N SER A 366 -1.41 29.61 -1.56
CA SER A 366 -0.70 30.89 -1.58
C SER A 366 0.17 31.12 -2.84
N CYS A 367 0.45 30.10 -3.64
CA CYS A 367 1.41 30.20 -4.76
C CYS A 367 0.81 30.37 -6.15
N TYR A 368 -0.51 30.15 -6.34
CA TYR A 368 -1.15 30.26 -7.65
C TYR A 368 -2.34 31.20 -7.56
N GLY A 369 -2.23 32.36 -8.22
CA GLY A 369 -3.26 33.39 -8.22
C GLY A 369 -4.62 32.85 -8.67
N THR A 370 -5.65 33.10 -7.87
CA THR A 370 -7.04 32.86 -8.25
C THR A 370 -7.43 33.83 -9.37
N SER A 371 -7.30 33.43 -10.65
CA SER A 371 -7.70 34.33 -11.75
C SER A 371 -8.34 33.70 -12.98
N SER A 372 -8.53 32.39 -13.11
CA SER A 372 -9.28 31.84 -14.26
C SER A 372 -10.69 31.41 -13.86
N VAL A 373 -11.68 32.15 -14.39
CA VAL A 373 -13.12 31.87 -14.30
C VAL A 373 -13.55 30.76 -15.29
N VAL A 374 -12.64 30.36 -16.18
CA VAL A 374 -12.89 29.40 -17.28
C VAL A 374 -12.42 28.00 -16.90
N GLU A 375 -13.31 27.01 -17.00
CA GLU A 375 -13.07 25.60 -16.64
C GLU A 375 -12.34 24.84 -17.76
N ASP A 376 -11.06 25.13 -17.96
CA ASP A 376 -10.29 24.52 -19.04
C ASP A 376 -9.04 23.80 -18.52
N MET A 377 -9.02 22.47 -18.59
CA MET A 377 -7.83 21.66 -18.24
C MET A 377 -6.69 21.84 -19.25
N SER A 378 -6.94 22.51 -20.38
CA SER A 378 -5.91 22.94 -21.34
C SER A 378 -5.24 24.26 -20.95
N ASP A 379 -5.85 25.04 -20.05
CA ASP A 379 -5.23 26.21 -19.42
C ASP A 379 -4.22 25.76 -18.36
N LEU A 380 -2.96 26.19 -18.52
CA LEU A 380 -1.85 25.70 -17.71
C LEU A 380 -1.94 26.16 -16.24
N ASP A 381 -2.39 27.38 -15.99
CA ASP A 381 -2.48 27.94 -14.63
C ASP A 381 -3.63 27.29 -13.85
N TYR A 382 -4.79 27.10 -14.51
CA TYR A 382 -5.90 26.34 -13.96
C TYR A 382 -5.51 24.88 -13.69
N PHE A 383 -4.82 24.24 -14.63
CA PHE A 383 -4.34 22.87 -14.50
C PHE A 383 -3.37 22.71 -13.33
N LEU A 384 -2.37 23.59 -13.19
CA LEU A 384 -1.39 23.53 -12.09
C LEU A 384 -2.03 23.81 -10.72
N SER A 385 -2.95 24.78 -10.65
CA SER A 385 -3.74 25.05 -9.45
C SER A 385 -4.56 23.82 -9.02
N ARG A 386 -5.28 23.19 -9.95
CA ARG A 386 -6.06 21.97 -9.66
C ARG A 386 -5.19 20.76 -9.37
N LEU A 387 -4.04 20.62 -10.01
CA LEU A 387 -3.11 19.52 -9.74
C LEU A 387 -2.58 19.56 -8.29
N SER A 388 -2.24 20.76 -7.80
CA SER A 388 -1.72 20.92 -6.43
C SER A 388 -2.81 20.71 -5.35
N THR A 389 -4.03 21.17 -5.61
CA THR A 389 -5.12 21.16 -4.62
C THR A 389 -6.05 19.95 -4.72
N ASN A 390 -6.29 19.42 -5.92
CA ASN A 390 -7.27 18.36 -6.23
C ASN A 390 -6.65 17.12 -6.89
N GLY A 391 -5.33 16.95 -6.79
CA GLY A 391 -4.66 15.71 -7.15
C GLY A 391 -5.25 14.52 -6.39
N PHE A 392 -5.55 13.44 -7.11
CA PHE A 392 -6.19 12.24 -6.59
C PHE A 392 -5.52 10.99 -7.13
N THR A 393 -5.19 10.04 -6.25
CA THR A 393 -4.52 8.80 -6.66
C THR A 393 -5.41 7.58 -6.45
N VAL A 394 -5.41 6.67 -7.41
CA VAL A 394 -5.96 5.32 -7.25
C VAL A 394 -4.79 4.35 -7.32
N THR A 395 -4.48 3.72 -6.20
CA THR A 395 -3.34 2.82 -6.07
C THR A 395 -3.78 1.51 -5.44
N ALA A 396 -3.01 0.45 -5.64
CA ALA A 396 -3.20 -0.79 -4.91
C ALA A 396 -1.87 -1.43 -4.54
N MET A 397 -1.88 -2.19 -3.44
CA MET A 397 -0.78 -3.07 -3.07
C MET A 397 -1.32 -4.45 -2.69
N ALA A 398 -0.94 -5.48 -3.45
CA ALA A 398 -1.25 -6.87 -3.17
C ALA A 398 -0.06 -7.53 -2.45
N PHE A 399 -0.18 -7.77 -1.15
CA PHE A 399 0.88 -8.43 -0.39
C PHE A 399 0.97 -9.94 -0.67
N GLN A 400 2.09 -10.53 -0.29
CA GLN A 400 2.35 -11.96 -0.43
C GLN A 400 2.15 -12.66 0.91
N ASP A 401 1.54 -13.84 0.89
CA ASP A 401 1.44 -14.78 2.02
C ASP A 401 2.24 -16.05 1.74
N ALA A 402 2.27 -16.98 2.69
CA ALA A 402 3.05 -18.21 2.57
C ALA A 402 2.64 -19.07 1.35
N GLY A 403 1.41 -18.93 0.85
CA GLY A 403 0.92 -19.60 -0.34
C GLY A 403 1.50 -19.04 -1.63
N ASN A 404 1.47 -17.71 -1.81
CA ASN A 404 1.86 -17.04 -3.06
C ASN A 404 3.18 -16.26 -2.99
N LEU A 405 4.02 -16.55 -2.00
CA LEU A 405 5.35 -15.96 -1.91
C LEU A 405 6.17 -16.34 -3.15
N ASP A 406 6.69 -15.32 -3.80
CA ASP A 406 7.45 -15.34 -5.03
C ASP A 406 8.68 -14.48 -4.77
N VAL A 407 9.85 -15.10 -4.88
CA VAL A 407 11.13 -14.47 -4.57
C VAL A 407 11.46 -13.34 -5.57
N GLU A 408 10.98 -13.38 -6.82
CA GLU A 408 11.15 -12.28 -7.78
C GLU A 408 10.52 -10.99 -7.23
N ARG A 409 9.29 -11.12 -6.73
CA ARG A 409 8.56 -10.02 -6.10
C ARG A 409 9.27 -9.50 -4.86
N LEU A 410 9.78 -10.40 -4.02
CA LEU A 410 10.48 -10.02 -2.79
C LEU A 410 11.78 -9.26 -3.07
N ARG A 411 12.60 -9.71 -4.03
CA ARG A 411 13.86 -9.03 -4.38
C ARG A 411 13.65 -7.63 -4.94
N LEU A 412 12.47 -7.36 -5.48
CA LEU A 412 12.08 -6.03 -5.98
C LEU A 412 11.23 -5.24 -4.96
N CYS A 413 11.09 -5.70 -3.71
CA CYS A 413 10.33 -4.95 -2.71
C CYS A 413 11.02 -3.62 -2.36
N SER A 414 10.24 -2.55 -2.24
CA SER A 414 10.68 -1.23 -1.78
C SER A 414 9.97 -0.76 -0.50
N LEU A 415 9.06 -1.58 0.03
CA LEU A 415 8.38 -1.38 1.32
C LEU A 415 9.01 -2.27 2.40
N HIS A 416 9.72 -1.64 3.33
CA HIS A 416 10.48 -2.34 4.36
C HIS A 416 10.01 -1.97 5.76
N VAL A 417 10.09 -2.90 6.69
CA VAL A 417 9.81 -2.69 8.12
C VAL A 417 11.14 -2.49 8.84
N ALA A 418 11.25 -1.43 9.62
CA ALA A 418 12.34 -1.25 10.57
C ALA A 418 12.11 -2.16 11.77
N LYS A 419 13.08 -3.05 12.03
CA LYS A 419 13.01 -4.00 13.13
C LYS A 419 14.41 -4.30 13.65
N ASN A 420 14.66 -3.97 14.91
CA ASN A 420 15.94 -4.22 15.59
C ASN A 420 17.13 -3.64 14.81
N GLY A 421 16.96 -2.43 14.26
CA GLY A 421 18.01 -1.76 13.48
C GLY A 421 18.26 -2.33 12.08
N LYS A 422 17.40 -3.25 11.61
CA LYS A 422 17.44 -3.83 10.27
C LYS A 422 16.21 -3.41 9.47
N LEU A 423 16.33 -3.43 8.15
CA LEU A 423 15.20 -3.28 7.22
C LEU A 423 14.82 -4.64 6.64
N VAL A 424 13.56 -5.04 6.83
CA VAL A 424 13.03 -6.35 6.42
C VAL A 424 11.88 -6.15 5.41
N PRO A 425 11.79 -6.91 4.31
CA PRO A 425 10.62 -6.87 3.42
C PRO A 425 9.31 -7.06 4.16
N PHE A 426 8.32 -6.20 3.88
CA PHE A 426 7.02 -6.20 4.58
C PHE A 426 6.39 -7.60 4.63
N CYS A 427 6.25 -8.27 3.48
CA CYS A 427 5.64 -9.59 3.40
C CYS A 427 6.43 -10.67 4.17
N VAL A 428 7.75 -10.49 4.33
CA VAL A 428 8.60 -11.41 5.08
C VAL A 428 8.46 -11.16 6.59
N ASN A 429 8.39 -9.89 7.02
CA ASN A 429 8.25 -9.56 8.44
C ASN A 429 6.95 -10.10 9.05
N TYR A 430 5.85 -10.05 8.29
CA TYR A 430 4.52 -10.49 8.75
C TYR A 430 4.14 -11.89 8.27
N LEU A 431 5.08 -12.62 7.66
CA LEU A 431 4.82 -13.94 7.10
C LEU A 431 4.26 -14.89 8.17
N THR A 432 3.20 -15.59 7.84
CA THR A 432 2.55 -16.58 8.73
C THR A 432 2.40 -17.88 7.97
N LEU A 433 2.90 -18.96 8.54
CA LEU A 433 2.79 -20.29 7.96
C LEU A 433 1.39 -20.87 8.26
N TRP A 434 0.94 -21.79 7.43
CA TRP A 434 -0.37 -22.42 7.55
C TRP A 434 -0.47 -23.40 8.71
N ASN A 435 0.64 -23.86 9.29
CA ASN A 435 0.61 -24.68 10.50
C ASN A 435 0.37 -23.85 11.78
N ASP A 436 0.56 -22.54 11.73
CA ASP A 436 0.35 -21.61 12.85
C ASP A 436 -1.13 -21.22 13.00
N LYS A 437 -2.02 -21.77 12.16
CA LYS A 437 -3.44 -21.43 12.02
C LYS A 437 -4.29 -22.69 11.91
#